data_AF-A0A2A9HIV4-F1
#
_entry.id   AF-A0A2A9HIV4-F1
#
_cell.length_a   1.000
_cell.length_b   1.000
_cell.length_c   1.000
_cell.angle_alpha   90.00
_cell.angle_beta   90.00
_cell.angle_gamma   90.00
#
_symmetry.space_group_name_H-M   'P 1'
#
loop_
_entity.id
_entity.type
_entity.pdbx_description
1 polymer ?
#
loop_
_entity_poly.entity_id
_entity_poly.type
_entity_poly.pdbx_seq_one_letter_code
_entity_poly.pdbx_strand_id
1 'polypeptide(L)'
;MERRNWLTRMHEDEAGHATSAAGALIAGAGAVVLGIGAANDTGWLAVAGGIIAGVGLVAWELLRHVAIDQKLMGRLDRLER
;
A
#
# COMPACT_ATOMS: atom_id res chain seq x y z
N MET A 1 -31.50 4.29 12.78
CA MET A 1 -30.47 3.25 12.54
C MET A 1 -29.40 3.67 11.52
N GLU A 2 -29.44 4.89 10.95
CA GLU A 2 -28.48 5.34 9.93
C GLU A 2 -27.05 5.64 10.45
N ARG A 3 -26.88 6.03 11.72
CA ARG A 3 -25.55 6.43 12.21
C ARG A 3 -24.52 5.31 12.30
N ARG A 4 -24.96 4.06 12.49
CA ARG A 4 -24.02 2.92 12.51
C ARG A 4 -23.42 2.65 11.14
N ASN A 5 -24.10 3.06 10.06
CA ASN A 5 -23.73 2.70 8.70
C ASN A 5 -22.63 3.61 8.10
N TRP A 6 -22.43 4.82 8.64
CA TRP A 6 -21.36 5.73 8.17
C TRP A 6 -20.02 5.43 8.84
N LEU A 7 -20.03 5.03 10.12
CA LEU A 7 -18.81 4.66 10.85
C LEU A 7 -18.14 3.44 10.23
N THR A 8 -18.91 2.41 9.86
CA THR A 8 -18.37 1.21 9.21
C THR A 8 -17.77 1.54 7.84
N ARG A 9 -18.42 2.42 7.05
CA ARG A 9 -17.89 2.85 5.75
C ARG A 9 -16.60 3.64 5.88
N MET A 10 -16.50 4.53 6.87
CA MET A 10 -15.25 5.26 7.13
C MET A 10 -14.12 4.32 7.55
N HIS A 11 -14.42 3.33 8.39
CA HIS A 11 -13.44 2.33 8.81
C HIS A 11 -12.95 1.45 7.65
N GLU A 12 -13.85 1.03 6.75
CA GLU A 12 -13.50 0.27 5.54
C GLU A 12 -12.66 1.10 4.57
N ASP A 13 -12.97 2.39 4.41
CA ASP A 13 -12.19 3.31 3.57
C ASP A 13 -10.79 3.57 4.12
N GLU A 14 -10.66 3.75 5.44
CA GLU A 14 -9.38 3.96 6.12
C GLU A 14 -8.52 2.71 6.13
N ALA A 15 -9.12 1.53 6.32
CA ALA A 15 -8.39 0.27 6.35
C ALA A 15 -7.65 0.01 5.03
N GLY A 16 -8.32 0.17 3.89
CA GLY A 16 -7.68 0.04 2.57
C GLY A 16 -6.60 1.10 2.30
N HIS A 17 -6.75 2.29 2.90
CA HIS A 17 -5.74 3.35 2.82
C HIS A 17 -4.49 2.99 3.63
N ALA A 18 -4.66 2.50 4.86
CA ALA A 18 -3.58 2.10 5.75
C ALA A 18 -2.76 0.93 5.20
N THR A 19 -3.39 -0.06 4.56
CA THR A 19 -2.66 -1.17 3.92
C THR A 19 -1.81 -0.68 2.76
N SER A 20 -2.36 0.19 1.90
CA SER A 20 -1.57 0.75 0.79
C SER A 20 -0.38 1.57 1.30
N ALA A 21 -0.57 2.37 2.36
CA ALA A 21 0.50 3.16 2.98
C ALA A 21 1.63 2.28 3.52
N ALA A 22 1.33 1.08 4.04
CA ALA A 22 2.34 0.14 4.50
C ALA A 22 3.29 -0.30 3.36
N GLY A 23 2.77 -0.56 2.16
CA GLY A 23 3.59 -0.86 0.98
C GLY A 23 4.55 0.28 0.63
N ALA A 24 4.05 1.51 0.63
CA ALA A 24 4.85 2.71 0.37
C ALA A 24 5.94 2.94 1.43
N LEU A 25 5.64 2.67 2.71
CA LEU A 25 6.60 2.76 3.79
C LEU A 25 7.72 1.72 3.65
N ILE A 26 7.39 0.49 3.30
CA ILE A 26 8.38 -0.57 3.03
C ILE A 26 9.26 -0.17 1.84
N ALA A 27 8.66 0.36 0.77
CA ALA A 27 9.40 0.86 -0.39
C ALA A 27 10.40 1.96 0.01
N GLY A 28 9.94 2.94 0.79
CA GLY A 28 10.77 4.02 1.29
C GLY A 28 11.90 3.54 2.18
N ALA A 29 11.63 2.62 3.11
CA ALA A 29 12.65 2.03 3.96
C ALA A 29 13.71 1.27 3.14
N GLY A 30 13.29 0.49 2.14
CA GLY A 30 14.20 -0.16 1.21
C GLY A 30 15.08 0.83 0.44
N ALA A 31 14.52 1.94 -0.02
CA ALA A 31 15.27 2.97 -0.72
C ALA A 31 16.33 3.64 0.17
N VAL A 32 16.04 3.82 1.46
CA VAL A 32 17.02 4.31 2.44
C VAL A 32 18.16 3.30 2.62
N VAL A 33 17.84 2.02 2.80
CA VAL A 33 18.85 0.94 2.92
C VAL A 33 19.71 0.87 1.65
N LEU A 34 19.08 0.97 0.46
CA LEU A 34 19.78 1.02 -0.82
C LEU A 34 20.77 2.19 -0.86
N GLY A 35 20.32 3.39 -0.46
CA GLY A 35 21.16 4.59 -0.41
C GLY A 35 22.35 4.44 0.54
N ILE A 36 22.14 3.86 1.72
CA ILE A 36 23.22 3.56 2.67
C ILE A 36 24.22 2.57 2.07
N GLY A 37 23.73 1.49 1.47
CA GLY A 37 24.58 0.47 0.85
C GLY A 37 25.40 1.02 -0.30
N ALA A 38 24.79 1.86 -1.15
CA ALA A 38 25.47 2.50 -2.27
C ALA A 38 26.51 3.54 -1.80
N ALA A 39 26.19 4.34 -0.76
CA ALA A 39 27.10 5.34 -0.22
C ALA A 39 28.30 4.74 0.53
N ASN A 40 28.13 3.57 1.13
CA ASN A 40 29.17 2.89 1.91
C ASN A 40 29.87 1.76 1.15
N ASP A 41 29.76 1.72 -0.18
CA ASP A 41 30.34 0.68 -1.07
C ASP A 41 30.05 -0.76 -0.61
N THR A 42 28.91 -0.94 0.06
CA THR A 42 28.50 -2.20 0.66
C THR A 42 27.51 -2.87 -0.29
N GLY A 43 28.05 -3.54 -1.30
CA GLY A 43 27.26 -4.06 -2.43
C GLY A 43 26.07 -4.95 -2.03
N TRP A 44 26.25 -5.84 -1.05
CA TRP A 44 25.16 -6.73 -0.60
C TRP A 44 24.00 -5.94 0.04
N LEU A 45 24.31 -4.84 0.73
CA LEU A 45 23.33 -4.01 1.43
C LEU A 45 22.57 -3.13 0.43
N ALA A 46 23.27 -2.63 -0.60
CA ALA A 46 22.64 -1.97 -1.74
C ALA A 46 21.65 -2.90 -2.45
N VAL A 47 22.06 -4.14 -2.75
CA VAL A 47 21.19 -5.13 -3.39
C VAL A 47 19.96 -5.44 -2.54
N ALA A 48 20.15 -5.69 -1.24
CA ALA A 48 19.04 -5.96 -0.31
C ALA A 48 18.06 -4.78 -0.24
N GLY A 49 18.56 -3.55 -0.10
CA GLY A 49 17.74 -2.34 -0.09
C GLY A 49 16.96 -2.15 -1.38
N GLY A 50 17.60 -2.39 -2.54
CA GLY A 50 16.95 -2.31 -3.84
C GLY A 50 15.81 -3.32 -4.00
N ILE A 51 16.00 -4.56 -3.52
CA ILE A 51 14.95 -5.59 -3.51
C ILE A 51 13.78 -5.15 -2.62
N ILE A 52 14.06 -4.69 -1.40
CA ILE A 52 13.02 -4.24 -0.46
C ILE A 52 12.24 -3.06 -1.06
N ALA A 53 12.94 -2.11 -1.68
CA ALA A 53 12.33 -0.96 -2.33
C ALA A 53 11.40 -1.39 -3.47
N GLY A 54 11.89 -2.26 -4.36
CA GLY A 54 11.14 -2.76 -5.50
C GLY A 54 9.91 -3.57 -5.08
N VAL A 55 10.08 -4.51 -4.15
CA VAL A 55 8.96 -5.32 -3.62
C VAL A 55 7.93 -4.43 -2.92
N GLY A 56 8.37 -3.44 -2.14
CA GLY A 56 7.48 -2.47 -1.50
C GLY A 56 6.64 -1.68 -2.51
N LEU A 57 7.25 -1.22 -3.61
CA LEU A 57 6.54 -0.50 -4.68
C LEU A 57 5.50 -1.39 -5.37
N VAL A 58 5.86 -2.64 -5.69
CA VAL A 58 4.93 -3.60 -6.31
C VAL A 58 3.77 -3.91 -5.37
N ALA A 59 4.07 -4.17 -4.09
CA ALA A 59 3.05 -4.42 -3.07
C ALA A 59 2.12 -3.22 -2.89
N TRP A 60 2.67 -2.00 -2.88
CA TRP A 60 1.88 -0.77 -2.79
C TRP A 60 0.90 -0.63 -3.97
N GLU A 61 1.37 -0.84 -5.20
CA GLU A 61 0.53 -0.76 -6.39
C GLU A 61 -0.58 -1.79 -6.36
N LEU A 62 -0.27 -3.04 -6.02
CA LEU A 62 -1.26 -4.12 -5.91
C LEU A 62 -2.33 -3.83 -4.86
N LEU A 63 -1.92 -3.39 -3.66
CA LEU A 63 -2.85 -3.04 -2.58
C LEU A 63 -3.75 -1.87 -2.98
N ARG A 64 -3.19 -0.87 -3.67
CA ARG A 64 -3.97 0.24 -4.21
C ARG A 64 -4.98 -0.21 -5.26
N HIS A 65 -4.58 -1.10 -6.16
CA HIS A 65 -5.47 -1.66 -7.18
C HIS A 65 -6.64 -2.43 -6.56
N VAL A 66 -6.35 -3.37 -5.65
CA VAL A 66 -7.39 -4.15 -4.95
C VAL A 66 -8.36 -3.25 -4.19
N ALA A 67 -7.85 -2.20 -3.52
CA ALA A 67 -8.70 -1.25 -2.82
C ALA A 67 -9.62 -0.46 -3.76
N ILE A 68 -9.15 -0.10 -4.97
CA ILE A 68 -9.96 0.58 -5.98
C ILE A 68 -11.04 -0.36 -6.53
N ASP A 69 -10.68 -1.60 -6.84
CA ASP A 69 -11.61 -2.60 -7.40
C ASP A 69 -12.75 -2.92 -6.42
N GLN A 70 -12.43 -3.06 -5.12
CA GLN A 70 -13.44 -3.25 -4.08
C GLN A 70 -14.40 -2.06 -4.00
N LYS A 71 -13.89 -0.82 -4.09
CA LYS A 71 -14.73 0.38 -4.12
C LYS A 71 -15.60 0.43 -5.38
N LEU A 72 -15.09 0.01 -6.53
CA LEU A 72 -15.83 0.01 -7.79
C LEU A 72 -16.97 -1.03 -7.76
N MET A 73 -16.67 -2.26 -7.34
CA MET A 73 -17.66 -3.34 -7.18
C MET A 73 -18.77 -2.94 -6.21
N GLY A 74 -18.43 -2.37 -5.04
CA GLY A 74 -19.43 -1.93 -4.07
C GLY A 74 -20.32 -0.78 -4.57
N ARG A 75 -19.84 0.02 -5.53
CA ARG A 75 -20.65 1.05 -6.21
C ARG A 75 -21.59 0.44 -7.25
N LEU A 76 -21.12 -0.55 -8.01
CA LEU A 76 -21.93 -1.26 -9.01
C LEU A 76 -23.09 -2.03 -8.36
N ASP A 77 -22.82 -2.77 -7.27
CA ASP A 77 -23.84 -3.54 -6.54
C ASP A 77 -24.93 -2.64 -5.91
N ARG A 78 -24.60 -1.36 -5.67
CA ARG A 78 -25.57 -0.34 -5.21
C ARG A 78 -26.42 0.25 -6.33
N LEU A 79 -25.95 0.19 -7.58
CA LEU A 79 -26.71 0.68 -8.75
C LEU A 79 -27.65 -0.40 -9.31
N GLU A 80 -27.36 -1.68 -9.06
CA GLU A 80 -28.24 -2.81 -9.45
C GLU A 80 -29.41 -3.05 -8.48
N ARG A 81 -29.43 -2.40 -7.31
CA ARG A 81 -30.54 -2.46 -6.34
C ARG A 81 -31.30 -1.15 -6.28
#